data_AF-A0A2N1TAJ4-F1
#
_entry.id   AF-A0A2N1TAJ4-F1
#
_cell.length_a   1.000
_cell.length_b   1.000
_cell.length_c   1.000
_cell.angle_alpha   90.00
_cell.angle_beta   90.00
_cell.angle_gamma   90.00
#
_symmetry.space_group_name_H-M   'P 1'
#
loop_
_entity.id
_entity.type
_entity.pdbx_description
1 polymer ?
#
loop_
_entity_poly.entity_id
_entity_poly.type
_entity_poly.pdbx_seq_one_letter_code
_entity_poly.pdbx_strand_id
1 'polypeptide(L)'
;MKIPDKEFYAEFNEMIIDIGSRMFDLQILQGKYITDLLSSLSADHMELDMNIPLYNGDSYSTVHLESIYYDNEDDMVKVAIAGKKEMILLWSDIDVASQNEILQTVHFNCMSEKSFNDLNDGEKRYYV
;
A
#
# COMPACT_ATOMS: atom_id res chain seq x y z
N MET A 1 33.70 3.23 -28.56
CA MET A 1 32.40 2.76 -28.03
C MET A 1 31.58 2.32 -29.23
N LYS A 2 31.15 1.05 -29.32
CA LYS A 2 30.24 0.63 -30.40
C LYS A 2 28.84 1.11 -30.04
N ILE A 3 28.18 1.81 -30.96
CA ILE A 3 26.78 2.18 -30.81
C ILE A 3 25.97 0.90 -31.00
N PRO A 4 25.07 0.54 -30.07
CA PRO A 4 24.20 -0.63 -30.22
C PRO A 4 23.35 -0.51 -31.50
N ASP A 5 23.05 -1.64 -32.11
CA ASP A 5 22.21 -1.67 -33.32
C ASP A 5 20.71 -1.54 -32.99
N LYS A 6 19.88 -1.47 -34.03
CA LYS A 6 18.43 -1.23 -33.90
C LYS A 6 17.71 -2.38 -33.20
N GLU A 7 18.19 -3.61 -33.37
CA GLU A 7 17.59 -4.81 -32.75
C GLU A 7 17.82 -4.80 -31.24
N PHE A 8 19.03 -4.41 -30.80
CA PHE A 8 19.32 -4.18 -29.39
C PHE A 8 18.29 -3.23 -28.75
N TYR A 9 18.05 -2.04 -29.32
CA TYR A 9 17.08 -1.11 -28.74
C TYR A 9 15.63 -1.63 -28.74
N ALA A 10 15.25 -2.47 -29.70
CA ALA A 10 13.91 -3.06 -29.75
C ALA A 10 13.68 -4.00 -28.56
N GLU A 11 14.65 -4.86 -28.24
CA GLU A 11 14.57 -5.78 -27.11
C GLU A 11 14.46 -5.03 -25.77
N PHE A 12 15.25 -3.97 -25.56
CA PHE A 12 15.13 -3.14 -24.34
C PHE A 12 13.79 -2.41 -24.24
N ASN A 13 13.22 -1.99 -25.38
CA ASN A 13 11.90 -1.37 -25.40
C ASN A 13 10.80 -2.39 -25.05
N GLU A 14 10.88 -3.61 -25.55
CA GLU A 14 9.94 -4.67 -25.16
C GLU A 14 10.06 -5.01 -23.68
N MET A 15 11.29 -5.09 -23.15
CA MET A 15 11.54 -5.33 -21.73
C MET A 15 10.95 -4.24 -20.83
N ILE A 16 11.13 -2.95 -21.14
CA ILE A 16 10.59 -1.88 -20.30
C ILE A 16 9.05 -1.84 -20.35
N ILE A 17 8.45 -2.18 -21.50
CA ILE A 17 7.01 -2.31 -21.64
C ILE A 17 6.47 -3.48 -20.79
N ASP A 18 7.11 -4.65 -20.82
CA ASP A 18 6.72 -5.81 -19.99
C ASP A 18 6.84 -5.49 -18.50
N ILE A 19 7.92 -4.81 -18.08
CA ILE A 19 8.08 -4.33 -16.70
C ILE A 19 6.92 -3.40 -16.32
N GLY A 20 6.62 -2.40 -17.16
CA GLY A 20 5.52 -1.46 -16.92
C GLY A 20 4.17 -2.15 -16.80
N SER A 21 3.88 -3.12 -17.68
CA SER A 21 2.63 -3.89 -17.63
C SER A 21 2.49 -4.68 -16.32
N ARG A 22 3.55 -5.36 -15.90
CA ARG A 22 3.52 -6.15 -14.66
C ARG A 22 3.42 -5.29 -13.42
N MET A 23 4.04 -4.12 -13.41
CA MET A 23 3.91 -3.16 -12.32
C MET A 23 2.47 -2.65 -12.20
N PHE A 24 1.82 -2.37 -13.33
CA PHE A 24 0.42 -1.96 -13.35
C PHE A 24 -0.51 -3.06 -12.83
N ASP A 25 -0.32 -4.31 -13.27
CA ASP A 25 -1.08 -5.47 -12.77
C ASP A 25 -0.89 -5.65 -11.26
N LEU A 26 0.34 -5.46 -10.77
CA LEU A 26 0.66 -5.52 -9.35
C LEU A 26 -0.06 -4.43 -8.56
N GLN A 27 -0.07 -3.17 -9.03
CA GLN A 27 -0.82 -2.08 -8.39
C GLN A 27 -2.31 -2.39 -8.30
N ILE A 28 -2.91 -2.96 -9.36
CA ILE A 28 -4.32 -3.38 -9.33
C ILE A 28 -4.54 -4.45 -8.26
N LEU A 29 -3.67 -5.47 -8.21
CA LEU A 29 -3.80 -6.56 -7.25
C LEU A 29 -3.66 -6.05 -5.80
N GLN A 30 -2.68 -5.18 -5.56
CA GLN A 30 -2.47 -4.55 -4.26
C GLN A 30 -3.65 -3.66 -3.86
N GLY A 31 -4.15 -2.85 -4.80
CA GLY A 31 -5.35 -2.00 -4.62
C GLY A 31 -6.58 -2.82 -4.25
N LYS A 32 -6.85 -3.90 -4.99
CA LYS A 32 -7.95 -4.81 -4.66
C LYS A 32 -7.78 -5.41 -3.26
N TYR A 33 -6.59 -5.90 -2.96
CA TYR A 33 -6.31 -6.52 -1.67
C TYR A 33 -6.55 -5.56 -0.51
N ILE A 34 -6.04 -4.33 -0.59
CA ILE A 34 -6.18 -3.35 0.48
C ILE A 34 -7.62 -2.88 0.63
N THR A 35 -8.35 -2.69 -0.49
CA THR A 35 -9.78 -2.38 -0.46
C THR A 35 -10.59 -3.48 0.19
N ASP A 36 -10.40 -4.74 -0.23
CA ASP A 36 -11.10 -5.90 0.34
C ASP A 36 -10.80 -6.03 1.85
N LEU A 37 -9.54 -5.82 2.24
CA LEU A 37 -9.12 -5.89 3.63
C LEU A 37 -9.78 -4.79 4.47
N LEU A 38 -9.65 -3.52 4.07
CA LEU A 38 -10.21 -2.38 4.81
C LEU A 38 -11.74 -2.45 4.88
N SER A 39 -12.40 -2.87 3.80
CA SER A 39 -13.86 -3.03 3.76
C SER A 39 -14.35 -4.17 4.67
N SER A 40 -13.48 -5.13 5.00
CA SER A 40 -13.80 -6.24 5.91
C SER A 40 -13.63 -5.88 7.39
N LEU A 41 -12.95 -4.77 7.69
CA LEU A 41 -12.74 -4.30 9.06
C LEU A 41 -13.96 -3.51 9.52
N SER A 42 -14.29 -3.64 10.81
CA SER A 42 -15.34 -2.83 11.44
C SER A 42 -14.88 -1.41 11.79
N ALA A 43 -13.57 -1.14 11.69
CA ALA A 43 -12.98 0.15 12.00
C ALA A 43 -13.01 1.06 10.76
N ASP A 44 -13.39 2.32 10.95
CA ASP A 44 -13.46 3.32 9.87
C ASP A 44 -12.09 3.66 9.29
N HIS A 45 -11.01 3.38 10.02
CA HIS A 45 -9.63 3.57 9.60
C HIS A 45 -8.69 2.62 10.36
N MET A 46 -7.50 2.41 9.80
CA MET A 46 -6.39 1.74 10.46
C MET A 46 -5.26 2.75 10.70
N GLU A 47 -4.73 2.77 11.92
CA GLU A 47 -3.53 3.54 12.25
C GLU A 47 -2.29 2.97 11.55
N LEU A 48 -1.47 3.86 11.03
CA LEU A 48 -0.16 3.57 10.47
C LEU A 48 0.88 4.36 11.26
N ASP A 49 2.04 3.74 11.47
CA ASP A 49 3.23 4.39 12.01
C ASP A 49 4.41 4.00 11.13
N MET A 50 4.48 4.62 9.95
CA MET A 50 5.54 4.32 8.98
C MET A 50 5.90 5.52 8.13
N ASN A 51 7.06 5.45 7.49
CA ASN A 51 7.57 6.49 6.60
C ASN A 51 7.73 5.92 5.20
N ILE A 52 7.27 6.63 4.18
CA ILE A 52 7.44 6.26 2.78
C ILE A 52 8.12 7.37 1.98
N PRO A 53 8.88 7.06 0.93
CA PRO A 53 9.25 8.04 -0.07
C PRO A 53 8.02 8.49 -0.86
N LEU A 54 7.89 9.79 -1.09
CA LEU A 54 6.86 10.39 -1.94
C LEU A 54 7.53 11.29 -2.98
N TYR A 55 7.27 11.01 -4.25
CA TYR A 55 7.67 11.87 -5.35
C TYR A 55 6.62 12.94 -5.60
N ASN A 56 7.02 14.21 -5.60
CA ASN A 56 6.10 15.33 -5.81
C ASN A 56 6.17 15.96 -7.22
N GLY A 57 6.82 15.28 -8.17
CA GLY A 57 7.06 15.80 -9.52
C GLY A 57 8.45 16.39 -9.73
N ASP A 58 9.06 16.96 -8.67
CA ASP A 58 10.38 17.61 -8.74
C ASP A 58 11.44 16.93 -7.86
N SER A 59 11.01 16.31 -6.77
CA SER A 59 11.91 15.74 -5.75
C SER A 59 11.24 14.60 -4.99
N TYR A 60 12.07 13.77 -4.37
CA TYR A 60 11.62 12.82 -3.37
C TYR A 60 11.67 13.46 -1.98
N SER A 61 10.61 13.26 -1.22
CA SER A 61 10.53 13.59 0.20
C SER A 61 10.08 12.38 0.99
N THR A 62 10.48 12.27 2.25
CA THR A 62 9.94 11.25 3.15
C THR A 62 8.71 11.82 3.84
N VAL A 63 7.60 11.09 3.77
CA VAL A 63 6.36 11.43 4.45
C VAL A 63 6.02 10.37 5.48
N HIS A 64 5.54 10.82 6.63
CA HIS A 64 5.05 9.94 7.68
C HIS A 64 3.56 9.70 7.48
N LEU A 65 3.14 8.44 7.48
CA LEU A 65 1.75 8.03 7.31
C LEU A 65 1.13 7.80 8.69
N GLU A 66 -0.04 8.39 8.95
CA GLU A 66 -0.77 8.27 10.23
C GLU A 66 -1.92 7.26 10.17
N SER A 67 -2.58 7.17 9.03
CA SER A 67 -3.70 6.23 8.87
C SER A 67 -4.01 5.91 7.42
N ILE A 68 -4.71 4.81 7.23
CA ILE A 68 -5.27 4.39 5.95
C ILE A 68 -6.73 3.98 6.14
N TYR A 69 -7.57 4.35 5.17
CA TYR A 69 -9.00 4.08 5.22
C TYR A 69 -9.59 3.96 3.82
N TYR A 70 -10.72 3.27 3.74
CA TYR A 70 -11.53 3.21 2.53
C TYR A 70 -12.66 4.23 2.65
N ASP A 71 -12.67 5.20 1.73
CA ASP A 71 -13.69 6.23 1.66
C ASP A 71 -14.86 5.75 0.81
N ASN A 72 -16.00 5.51 1.46
CA ASN A 72 -17.22 5.02 0.82
C ASN A 72 -17.92 6.07 -0.06
N GLU A 73 -17.65 7.37 0.13
CA GLU A 73 -18.26 8.41 -0.71
C GLU A 73 -17.59 8.45 -2.09
N ASP A 74 -16.27 8.33 -2.10
CA ASP A 74 -15.46 8.42 -3.33
C ASP A 74 -15.10 7.05 -3.93
N ASP A 75 -15.41 5.94 -3.25
CA ASP A 75 -14.99 4.57 -3.61
C ASP A 75 -13.46 4.46 -3.80
N MET A 76 -12.71 5.03 -2.84
CA MET A 76 -11.25 5.14 -2.94
C MET A 76 -10.55 4.87 -1.62
N VAL A 77 -9.37 4.26 -1.71
CA VAL A 77 -8.46 4.11 -0.58
C VAL A 77 -7.62 5.38 -0.42
N LYS A 78 -7.67 5.95 0.79
CA LYS A 78 -7.03 7.19 1.17
C LYS A 78 -6.03 6.94 2.30
N VAL A 79 -4.90 7.65 2.24
CA VAL A 79 -3.83 7.57 3.23
C VAL A 79 -3.55 8.95 3.78
N ALA A 80 -3.66 9.12 5.09
CA ALA A 80 -3.42 10.39 5.78
C ALA A 80 -1.92 10.57 6.09
N ILE A 81 -1.41 11.78 5.81
CA ILE A 81 -0.03 12.16 6.14
C ILE A 81 0.02 12.92 7.46
N ALA A 82 0.99 12.54 8.29
CA ALA A 82 1.18 13.10 9.61
C ALA A 82 1.45 14.60 9.62
N GLY A 83 0.82 15.28 10.57
CA GLY A 83 0.98 16.73 10.76
C GLY A 83 0.49 17.59 9.59
N LYS A 84 -0.18 17.00 8.59
CA LYS A 84 -0.74 17.69 7.43
C LYS A 84 -2.21 17.30 7.25
N LYS A 85 -3.08 17.88 8.09
CA LYS A 85 -4.52 17.59 8.14
C LYS A 85 -5.26 17.62 6.79
N GLU A 86 -4.78 18.38 5.82
CA GLU A 86 -5.39 18.51 4.49
C GLU A 86 -4.69 17.67 3.41
N MET A 87 -3.57 17.03 3.73
CA MET A 87 -2.81 16.23 2.76
C MET A 87 -3.19 14.75 2.88
N ILE A 88 -4.04 14.32 1.97
CA ILE A 88 -4.45 12.93 1.79
C ILE A 88 -3.84 12.44 0.48
N LEU A 89 -3.19 11.28 0.53
CA LEU A 89 -2.75 10.58 -0.68
C LEU A 89 -3.83 9.62 -1.12
N LEU A 90 -4.13 9.61 -2.42
CA LEU A 90 -4.87 8.51 -3.02
C LEU A 90 -3.93 7.31 -3.14
N TRP A 91 -4.46 6.11 -2.95
CA TRP A 91 -3.68 4.89 -3.12
C TRP A 91 -2.96 4.83 -4.47
N SER A 92 -3.64 5.24 -5.54
CA SER A 92 -3.10 5.28 -6.92
C SER A 92 -1.89 6.19 -7.09
N ASP A 93 -1.72 7.18 -6.22
CA ASP A 93 -0.64 8.18 -6.31
C ASP A 93 0.64 7.70 -5.59
N ILE A 94 0.53 6.62 -4.82
CA ILE A 94 1.64 6.00 -4.10
C ILE A 94 2.36 5.04 -5.04
N ASP A 95 3.69 5.07 -5.06
CA ASP A 95 4.47 4.16 -5.89
C ASP A 95 4.31 2.69 -5.43
N VAL A 96 4.49 1.76 -6.36
CA VAL A 96 4.25 0.32 -6.16
C VAL A 96 5.04 -0.28 -4.99
N ALA A 97 6.26 0.22 -4.74
CA ALA A 97 7.09 -0.29 -3.66
C ALA A 97 6.55 0.18 -2.31
N SER A 98 6.23 1.47 -2.18
CA SER A 98 5.58 2.02 -0.99
C SER A 98 4.21 1.40 -0.74
N GLN A 99 3.41 1.14 -1.78
CA GLN A 99 2.15 0.39 -1.67
C GLN A 99 2.38 -1.00 -1.06
N ASN A 100 3.43 -1.71 -1.49
CA ASN A 100 3.75 -3.02 -0.95
C ASN A 100 4.12 -2.96 0.55
N GLU A 101 4.91 -1.97 0.95
CA GLU A 101 5.29 -1.77 2.36
C GLU A 101 4.06 -1.49 3.24
N ILE A 102 3.17 -0.60 2.80
CA ILE A 102 1.92 -0.29 3.51
C ILE A 102 1.07 -1.55 3.64
N LEU A 103 0.89 -2.30 2.56
CA LEU A 103 0.08 -3.51 2.55
C LEU A 103 0.62 -4.55 3.54
N GLN A 104 1.93 -4.75 3.59
CA GLN A 104 2.56 -5.67 4.54
C GLN A 104 2.33 -5.23 5.99
N THR A 105 2.47 -3.94 6.29
CA THR A 105 2.20 -3.37 7.62
C THR A 105 0.74 -3.58 8.02
N VAL A 106 -0.21 -3.21 7.15
CA VAL A 106 -1.65 -3.38 7.41
C VAL A 106 -1.98 -4.86 7.63
N HIS A 107 -1.48 -5.74 6.76
CA HIS A 107 -1.70 -7.18 6.89
C HIS A 107 -1.16 -7.71 8.23
N PHE A 108 0.06 -7.32 8.58
CA PHE A 108 0.69 -7.73 9.83
C PHE A 108 -0.10 -7.26 11.06
N ASN A 109 -0.58 -6.01 11.05
CA ASN A 109 -1.39 -5.45 12.12
C ASN A 109 -2.70 -6.25 12.29
N CYS A 110 -3.42 -6.51 11.20
CA CYS A 110 -4.64 -7.33 11.22
C CYS A 110 -4.39 -8.75 11.78
N MET A 111 -3.31 -9.39 11.32
CA MET A 111 -2.99 -10.76 11.75
C MET A 111 -2.52 -10.82 13.21
N SER A 112 -1.82 -9.79 13.67
CA SER A 112 -1.37 -9.66 15.07
C SER A 112 -2.55 -9.46 16.01
N GLU A 113 -3.49 -8.57 15.64
CA GLU A 113 -4.71 -8.33 16.42
C GLU A 113 -5.58 -9.58 16.50
N LYS A 114 -5.77 -10.27 15.37
CA LYS A 114 -6.45 -11.57 15.37
C LYS A 114 -5.78 -12.57 16.32
N SER A 115 -4.46 -12.71 16.23
CA SER A 115 -3.72 -13.64 17.08
C SER A 115 -3.85 -13.30 18.56
N PHE A 116 -3.83 -12.01 18.92
CA PHE A 116 -4.05 -11.54 20.28
C PHE A 116 -5.46 -11.84 20.78
N ASN A 117 -6.47 -11.59 19.95
CA ASN A 117 -7.87 -11.89 20.27
C ASN A 117 -8.10 -13.40 20.44
N ASP A 118 -7.52 -14.23 19.56
CA ASP A 118 -7.59 -15.69 19.64
C ASP A 118 -6.96 -16.20 20.95
N LEU A 119 -5.85 -15.61 21.41
CA LEU A 119 -5.22 -15.93 22.69
C LEU A 119 -6.09 -15.52 23.89
N ASN A 120 -6.63 -14.29 23.89
CA ASN A 120 -7.47 -13.79 24.98
C ASN A 120 -8.82 -14.53 25.10
N ASP A 121 -9.42 -14.91 23.98
CA ASP A 121 -10.65 -15.71 23.98
C ASP A 121 -10.37 -17.19 24.32
N GLY A 122 -9.15 -17.66 24.08
CA GLY A 122 -8.63 -18.93 24.61
C GLY A 122 -8.51 -18.95 26.13
N GLU A 123 -8.10 -17.83 26.77
CA GLU A 123 -7.98 -17.73 28.24
C GLU A 123 -9.34 -17.72 28.96
N LYS A 124 -10.42 -17.24 28.32
CA LYS A 124 -11.78 -17.27 28.91
C LYS A 124 -12.35 -18.67 29.13
N ARG A 125 -11.69 -19.74 28.67
CA ARG A 125 -12.18 -21.13 28.80
C ARG A 125 -11.62 -21.90 30.00
N TYR A 126 -10.76 -21.29 30.84
CA TYR A 126 -10.08 -21.98 31.95
C TYR A 126 -10.40 -21.43 33.35
N TYR A 127 -11.57 -20.82 33.53
CA TYR A 127 -12.13 -20.53 34.85
C TYR A 127 -13.56 -21.06 34.94
N VAL A 128 -13.68 -22.37 35.18
CA VAL A 128 -14.89 -23.03 35.72
C VAL A 128 -14.45 -23.92 36.88
#